data_AF-A0A359KN50-F1
#
_entry.id   AF-A0A359KN50-F1
#
_cell.length_a   1.000
_cell.length_b   1.000
_cell.length_c   1.000
_cell.angle_alpha   90.00
_cell.angle_beta   90.00
_cell.angle_gamma   90.00
#
_symmetry.space_group_name_H-M   'P 1'
#
loop_
_entity.id
_entity.type
_entity.pdbx_description
1 polymer ?
#
loop_
_entity_poly.entity_id
_entity_poly.type
_entity_poly.pdbx_seq_one_letter_code
_entity_poly.pdbx_strand_id
1 'polypeptide(L)' 'GVELGVDYGLTVSCYDPTPDGAPCGQCDACLLRARGFTEAELSDPALAGR' A
#
# COMPACT_ATOMS: atom_id res chain seq x y z
N GLY A 1 -8.07 9.65 -6.89
CA GLY A 1 -8.30 8.80 -5.71
C GLY A 1 -8.02 9.58 -4.45
N VAL A 2 -6.75 9.93 -4.21
CA VAL A 2 -6.33 10.75 -3.06
C VAL A 2 -7.07 12.09 -3.00
N GLU A 3 -7.12 12.82 -4.12
CA GLU A 3 -7.87 14.09 -4.22
C GLU A 3 -9.39 13.96 -3.99
N LEU A 4 -9.92 12.74 -4.11
CA LEU A 4 -11.33 12.43 -3.85
C LEU A 4 -11.57 11.95 -2.41
N GLY A 5 -10.54 11.97 -1.55
CA GLY A 5 -10.63 11.54 -0.15
C GLY A 5 -10.66 10.02 0.04
N VAL A 6 -10.19 9.24 -0.93
CA VAL A 6 -10.08 7.78 -0.77
C VAL A 6 -8.99 7.46 0.26
N ASP A 7 -9.37 6.72 1.30
CA ASP A 7 -8.42 6.18 2.27
C ASP A 7 -7.76 4.91 1.74
N TYR A 8 -6.54 5.07 1.23
CA TYR A 8 -5.74 3.94 0.75
C TYR A 8 -5.22 3.02 1.86
N GLY A 9 -5.33 3.39 3.14
CA GLY A 9 -5.00 2.53 4.28
C GLY A 9 -6.00 1.40 4.46
N LEU A 10 -7.22 1.56 3.95
CA LEU A 10 -8.27 0.54 3.96
C LEU A 10 -8.20 -0.41 2.76
N THR A 11 -7.22 -0.24 1.87
CA THR A 11 -7.10 -1.03 0.63
C THR A 11 -6.05 -2.12 0.77
N VAL A 12 -6.34 -3.29 0.21
CA VAL A 12 -5.40 -4.41 0.14
C VAL A 12 -5.01 -4.65 -1.31
N SER A 13 -3.72 -4.52 -1.59
CA SER A 13 -3.15 -4.83 -2.91
C SER A 13 -2.28 -6.09 -2.88
N CYS A 14 -1.73 -6.45 -1.71
CA CYS A 14 -0.81 -7.57 -1.56
C CYS A 14 -1.45 -8.92 -1.90
N TYR A 15 -0.71 -9.78 -2.59
CA TYR A 15 -1.15 -11.14 -2.91
C TYR A 15 -0.95 -12.14 -1.76
N ASP A 16 -0.03 -11.84 -0.86
CA ASP A 16 0.34 -12.70 0.25
C ASP A 16 0.57 -11.86 1.52
N PRO A 17 -0.48 -11.21 2.06
CA PRO A 17 -0.33 -10.42 3.27
C PRO A 17 0.05 -11.31 4.45
N THR A 18 0.75 -10.73 5.43
CA THR A 18 1.06 -11.39 6.69
C THR A 18 -0.23 -11.74 7.46
N PRO A 19 -0.19 -12.61 8.48
CA PRO A 19 -1.38 -12.97 9.26
C PRO A 19 -2.10 -11.79 9.93
N ASP A 20 -1.37 -10.72 10.23
CA ASP A 20 -1.87 -9.43 10.75
C ASP A 20 -2.40 -8.49 9.65
N GLY A 21 -2.40 -8.92 8.39
CA GLY A 21 -2.92 -8.18 7.24
C GLY A 21 -1.94 -7.22 6.61
N ALA A 22 -0.68 -7.17 7.08
CA ALA A 22 0.32 -6.27 6.53
C ALA A 22 0.81 -6.76 5.15
N PRO A 23 1.11 -5.86 4.20
CA PRO A 23 1.63 -6.26 2.90
C PRO A 23 3.01 -6.92 3.04
N CYS A 24 3.26 -8.06 2.38
CA CYS A 24 4.54 -8.77 2.47
C CYS A 24 5.75 -7.96 2.02
N GLY A 25 5.58 -6.99 1.13
CA GLY A 25 6.66 -6.17 0.60
C GLY A 25 7.50 -6.82 -0.50
N GLN A 26 7.15 -8.04 -0.93
CA GLN A 26 7.97 -8.85 -1.85
C GLN A 26 7.26 -9.21 -3.16
N CYS A 27 5.92 -9.32 -3.13
CA CYS A 27 5.15 -9.65 -4.33
C CYS A 27 5.05 -8.47 -5.30
N ASP A 28 4.77 -8.76 -6.58
CA ASP A 28 4.64 -7.75 -7.64
C ASP A 28 3.69 -6.61 -7.25
N ALA A 29 2.55 -6.93 -6.64
CA ALA A 29 1.60 -5.91 -6.22
C ALA A 29 2.14 -4.97 -5.13
N CYS A 30 2.97 -5.47 -4.20
CA CYS A 30 3.63 -4.61 -3.21
C CYS A 30 4.66 -3.69 -3.88
N LEU A 31 5.43 -4.22 -4.84
CA LEU A 31 6.43 -3.44 -5.57
C LEU A 31 5.78 -2.35 -6.42
N LEU A 32 4.71 -2.69 -7.15
CA LEU A 32 3.93 -1.74 -7.95
C LEU A 32 3.29 -0.67 -7.07
N ARG A 33 2.71 -1.04 -5.93
CA ARG A 33 2.12 -0.09 -4.98
C ARG A 33 3.18 0.87 -4.44
N ALA A 34 4.31 0.35 -3.94
CA ALA A 34 5.39 1.16 -3.41
C ALA A 34 5.94 2.15 -4.45
N ARG A 35 6.09 1.70 -5.70
CA ARG A 35 6.49 2.56 -6.81
C ARG A 35 5.46 3.65 -7.07
N GLY A 36 4.17 3.32 -7.13
CA GLY A 36 3.10 4.31 -7.34
C GLY A 36 3.04 5.40 -6.27
N PHE A 37 3.21 5.04 -5.00
CA PHE A 37 3.29 6.03 -3.91
C PHE A 37 4.56 6.88 -3.99
N THR A 38 5.70 6.28 -4.33
CA THR A 38 6.97 7.00 -4.53
C THR A 38 6.86 8.00 -5.68
N GLU A 39 6.31 7.59 -6.83
CA GLU A 39 6.11 8.45 -8.01
C GLU A 39 5.10 9.57 -7.76
N ALA A 40 4.14 9.34 -6.85
CA ALA A 40 3.19 10.35 -6.41
C ALA A 40 3.74 11.28 -5.31
N GLU A 41 4.97 11.03 -4.81
CA GLU A 41 5.56 11.74 -3.66
C GLU A 41 4.68 11.65 -2.39
N LEU A 42 3.99 10.52 -2.20
CA LEU A 42 3.10 10.28 -1.07
C LEU A 42 3.61 9.13 -0.20
N SER A 43 3.35 9.21 1.10
CA SER A 43 3.53 8.06 2.00
C SER A 43 2.36 7.08 1.84
N ASP A 44 2.67 5.78 1.85
CA ASP A 44 1.64 4.75 1.80
C ASP A 44 0.96 4.57 3.17
N PRO A 45 -0.33 4.95 3.33
CA PRO A 45 -1.04 4.80 4.60
C PRO A 45 -1.22 3.35 5.03
N ALA A 46 -1.15 2.38 4.11
CA ALA A 46 -1.20 0.94 4.45
C ALA A 46 0.10 0.44 5.11
N LEU A 47 1.15 1.28 5.18
CA LEU A 47 2.39 0.99 5.90
C LEU A 47 2.51 1.73 7.23
N ALA A 48 1.60 2.66 7.56
CA ALA A 48 1.70 3.55 8.72
C ALA A 48 1.52 2.87 10.10
N GLY A 49 1.24 1.56 10.13
CA GLY A 49 1.12 0.75 11.34
C GLY A 49 2.32 -0.14 11.67
N ARG A 50 3.46 0.02 10.95
CA ARG A 50 4.71 -0.72 11.22
C ARG A 50 5.64 0.02 12.17
#